data_AF-A0A3C0SMH1-F1
#
_entry.id   AF-A0A3C0SMH1-F1
#
_cell.length_a   1.000
_cell.length_b   1.000
_cell.length_c   1.000
_cell.angle_alpha   90.00
_cell.angle_beta   90.00
_cell.angle_gamma   90.00
#
_symmetry.space_group_name_H-M   'P 1'
#
loop_
_entity.id
_entity.type
_entity.pdbx_description
1 polymer ?
#
loop_
_entity_poly.entity_id
_entity_poly.type
_entity_poly.pdbx_seq_one_letter_code
_entity_poly.pdbx_strand_id
1 'polypeptide(L)'
;MHIVEGLLVIFDGRSGAIPVFGSRDKKIIGGFAYRRQWILPMIILLMVQATSANTTMGGSVTTPEWWPIIKHSKNTLLFATMVIGALPIFAGVNYSTVTFTKSKKSKPVFSGLLILGYGIVLILLSFLGDINKVLDVIILILMPALHEYMLYIDRLSEKKGKIKYVSNEEGVCVLDVASDSIAKGMG
;
A
#
# COMPACT_ATOMS: atom_id res chain seq x y z
N MET A 1 8.13 -0.29 4.08
CA MET A 1 6.99 -0.48 3.15
C MET A 1 5.85 0.50 3.46
N HIS A 2 5.31 0.51 4.68
CA HIS A 2 4.15 1.35 5.05
C HIS A 2 4.31 2.87 4.89
N ILE A 3 5.51 3.44 5.03
CA ILE A 3 5.72 4.87 4.75
C ILE A 3 5.43 5.21 3.28
N VAL A 4 5.95 4.40 2.36
CA VAL A 4 5.74 4.58 0.92
C VAL A 4 4.28 4.39 0.57
N GLU A 5 3.64 3.37 1.16
CA GLU A 5 2.19 3.14 1.03
C GLU A 5 1.38 4.36 1.50
N GLY A 6 1.67 4.88 2.70
CA GLY A 6 0.99 6.07 3.24
C GLY A 6 1.12 7.28 2.32
N LEU A 7 2.32 7.53 1.78
CA LEU A 7 2.56 8.61 0.81
C LEU A 7 1.79 8.39 -0.49
N LEU A 8 1.81 7.18 -1.06
CA LEU A 8 1.06 6.85 -2.28
C LEU A 8 -0.44 7.05 -2.09
N VAL A 9 -0.99 6.64 -0.94
CA VAL A 9 -2.40 6.82 -0.61
C VAL A 9 -2.75 8.31 -0.44
N ILE A 10 -1.87 9.12 0.15
CA ILE A 10 -2.08 10.57 0.29
C ILE A 10 -2.11 11.26 -1.08
N PHE A 11 -1.17 10.96 -1.97
CA PHE A 11 -1.04 11.65 -3.26
C PHE A 11 -2.01 11.12 -4.33
N ASP A 12 -2.14 9.81 -4.45
CA ASP A 12 -2.85 9.15 -5.55
C ASP A 12 -4.03 8.29 -5.09
N GLY A 13 -4.26 8.16 -3.77
CA GLY A 13 -5.38 7.36 -3.26
C GLY A 13 -6.77 7.92 -3.59
N ARG A 14 -6.88 9.19 -4.04
CA ARG A 14 -8.14 9.77 -4.55
C ARG A 14 -8.53 9.24 -5.93
N SER A 15 -7.56 8.75 -6.69
CA SER A 15 -7.75 8.32 -8.07
C SER A 15 -8.47 6.98 -8.11
N GLY A 16 -9.53 6.87 -8.92
CA GLY A 16 -10.33 5.65 -9.00
C GLY A 16 -11.34 5.48 -7.85
N ALA A 17 -11.76 6.56 -7.19
CA ALA A 17 -12.89 6.52 -6.28
C ALA A 17 -14.19 6.24 -7.06
N ILE A 18 -14.91 5.20 -6.65
CA ILE A 18 -16.16 4.74 -7.25
C ILE A 18 -17.31 5.22 -6.34
N PRO A 19 -18.31 5.97 -6.86
CA PRO A 19 -19.48 6.32 -6.08
C PRO A 19 -20.26 5.06 -5.74
N VAL A 20 -20.61 4.91 -4.46
CA VAL A 20 -21.40 3.78 -3.96
C VAL A 20 -22.61 4.30 -3.21
N PHE A 21 -23.75 3.63 -3.38
CA PHE A 21 -24.99 3.95 -2.68
C PHE A 21 -25.35 2.82 -1.72
N GLY A 22 -25.77 3.20 -0.52
CA GLY A 22 -26.33 2.30 0.48
C GLY A 22 -27.70 2.78 0.92
N SER A 23 -28.39 1.95 1.70
CA SER A 23 -29.62 2.34 2.38
C SER A 23 -29.40 2.21 3.88
N ARG A 24 -29.72 3.27 4.63
CA ARG A 24 -29.70 3.28 6.10
C ARG A 24 -30.90 4.07 6.60
N ASP A 25 -31.66 3.50 7.52
CA ASP A 25 -32.85 4.12 8.12
C ASP A 25 -33.85 4.64 7.07
N LYS A 26 -34.10 3.83 6.02
CA LYS A 26 -34.96 4.16 4.87
C LYS A 26 -34.54 5.38 4.05
N LYS A 27 -33.33 5.92 4.27
CA LYS A 27 -32.74 7.00 3.47
C LYS A 27 -31.62 6.45 2.59
N ILE A 28 -31.52 6.98 1.37
CA ILE A 28 -30.45 6.64 0.43
C ILE A 28 -29.21 7.42 0.86
N ILE A 29 -28.12 6.71 1.12
CA ILE A 29 -26.85 7.30 1.53
C ILE A 29 -25.82 7.12 0.41
N GLY A 30 -25.10 8.19 0.11
CA GLY A 30 -24.01 8.19 -0.86
C GLY A 30 -22.65 8.09 -0.17
N GLY A 31 -21.71 7.41 -0.82
CA GLY A 31 -20.35 7.25 -0.35
C GLY A 31 -19.37 7.00 -1.49
N PHE A 32 -18.11 6.77 -1.13
CA PHE A 32 -17.04 6.48 -2.08
C PHE A 32 -16.31 5.21 -1.65
N ALA A 33 -16.15 4.29 -2.59
CA ALA A 33 -15.27 3.14 -2.46
C ALA A 33 -13.97 3.40 -3.23
N TYR A 34 -12.83 3.11 -2.60
CA TYR A 34 -11.51 3.25 -3.19
C TYR A 34 -10.90 1.86 -3.32
N ARG A 35 -10.44 1.50 -4.52
CA ARG A 35 -9.67 0.28 -4.80
C ARG A 35 -8.52 0.65 -5.71
N ARG A 36 -7.34 0.84 -5.12
CA ARG A 36 -6.14 1.27 -5.85
C ARG A 36 -5.00 0.31 -5.55
N GLN A 37 -4.33 -0.16 -6.60
CA GLN A 37 -3.19 -1.04 -6.51
C GLN A 37 -2.01 -0.39 -7.25
N TRP A 38 -0.88 -0.25 -6.57
CA TRP A 38 0.36 0.20 -7.16
C TRP A 38 1.32 -0.99 -7.26
N ILE A 39 1.76 -1.27 -8.49
CA ILE A 39 2.77 -2.29 -8.76
C ILE A 39 4.11 -1.57 -8.84
N LEU A 40 5.00 -1.90 -7.91
CA LEU A 40 6.34 -1.33 -7.84
C LEU A 40 7.36 -2.36 -8.33
N PRO A 41 8.09 -2.10 -9.43
CA PRO A 41 9.15 -3.00 -9.88
C PRO A 41 10.33 -2.95 -8.89
N MET A 42 10.42 -3.93 -8.00
CA MET A 42 11.51 -4.04 -7.02
C MET A 42 12.83 -4.47 -7.63
N ILE A 43 12.79 -5.14 -8.78
CA ILE A 43 14.00 -5.52 -9.50
C ILE A 43 14.91 -4.33 -9.83
N ILE A 44 14.35 -3.17 -10.18
CA ILE A 44 15.15 -1.98 -10.50
C ILE A 44 15.93 -1.50 -9.27
N LEU A 45 15.29 -1.46 -8.11
CA LEU A 45 15.96 -1.08 -6.85
C LEU A 45 17.04 -2.09 -6.46
N LEU A 46 16.76 -3.39 -6.65
CA LEU A 46 17.70 -4.45 -6.33
C LEU A 46 18.91 -4.46 -7.28
N MET A 47 18.70 -4.18 -8.58
CA MET A 47 19.77 -4.04 -9.56
C MET A 47 20.68 -2.85 -9.26
N VAL A 48 20.11 -1.68 -8.90
CA VAL A 48 20.90 -0.48 -8.54
C VAL A 48 21.78 -0.75 -7.31
N GLN A 49 21.24 -1.44 -6.30
CA GLN A 49 22.02 -1.90 -5.15
C GLN A 49 23.12 -2.91 -5.56
N ALA A 50 22.79 -3.86 -6.43
CA ALA A 50 23.74 -4.88 -6.91
C ALA A 50 24.89 -4.31 -7.75
N THR A 51 24.70 -3.16 -8.42
CA THR A 51 25.79 -2.44 -9.10
C THR A 51 26.66 -1.61 -8.15
N SER A 52 26.18 -1.30 -6.94
CA SER A 52 26.84 -0.39 -5.98
C SER A 52 27.70 -1.12 -4.95
N ALA A 53 27.22 -2.26 -4.46
CA ALA A 53 28.07 -3.25 -3.84
C ALA A 53 28.67 -4.07 -4.98
N ASN A 54 29.96 -4.42 -4.96
CA ASN A 54 30.56 -5.40 -5.88
C ASN A 54 29.92 -6.82 -5.78
N THR A 55 28.69 -6.93 -5.30
CA THR A 55 27.76 -8.03 -5.52
C THR A 55 27.43 -8.12 -7.00
N THR A 56 28.39 -8.61 -7.78
CA THR A 56 28.04 -9.38 -8.97
C THR A 56 27.00 -10.40 -8.53
N MET A 57 25.74 -10.28 -8.99
CA MET A 57 24.67 -11.26 -8.78
C MET A 57 24.96 -12.62 -9.45
N GLY A 58 26.22 -12.88 -9.82
CA GLY A 58 26.77 -14.15 -10.28
C GLY A 58 28.18 -14.44 -9.74
N GLY A 59 28.65 -13.69 -8.73
CA GLY A 59 29.96 -13.89 -8.10
C GLY A 59 29.91 -15.00 -7.06
N SER A 60 30.29 -16.20 -7.48
CA SER A 60 30.54 -17.37 -6.64
C SER A 60 29.34 -17.84 -5.81
N VAL A 61 28.36 -18.45 -6.48
CA VAL A 61 27.71 -19.61 -5.85
C VAL A 61 28.84 -20.63 -5.62
N THR A 62 29.23 -20.85 -4.37
CA THR A 62 30.22 -21.86 -3.99
C THR A 62 29.60 -23.23 -4.23
N THR A 63 29.55 -23.67 -5.48
CA THR A 63 29.12 -25.02 -5.82
C THR A 63 30.25 -25.98 -5.45
N PRO A 64 29.93 -27.07 -4.73
CA PRO A 64 30.93 -28.06 -4.37
C PRO A 64 31.56 -28.72 -5.62
N GLU A 65 32.78 -29.26 -5.45
CA GLU A 65 33.67 -29.76 -6.52
C GLU A 65 33.04 -30.81 -7.45
N TRP A 66 32.00 -31.51 -7.00
CA TRP A 66 31.31 -32.59 -7.74
C TRP A 66 30.36 -32.11 -8.85
N TRP A 67 30.26 -30.79 -9.09
CA TRP A 67 29.51 -30.24 -10.23
C TRP A 67 30.39 -29.56 -11.31
N PRO A 68 31.37 -30.27 -11.91
CA PRO A 68 32.29 -29.68 -12.88
C PRO A 68 31.64 -29.21 -14.19
N ILE A 69 30.43 -29.69 -14.50
CA ILE A 69 29.64 -29.27 -15.69
C ILE A 69 29.10 -27.82 -15.55
N ILE A 70 28.91 -27.32 -14.32
CA ILE A 70 28.44 -25.94 -14.05
C ILE A 70 29.60 -24.95 -14.00
N LYS A 71 30.80 -25.37 -13.58
CA LYS A 71 32.01 -24.52 -13.48
C LYS A 71 32.63 -24.13 -14.83
N HIS A 72 32.01 -24.44 -15.97
CA HIS A 72 32.52 -24.02 -17.27
C HIS A 72 32.27 -22.52 -17.46
N SER A 73 33.31 -21.73 -17.77
CA SER A 73 33.25 -20.26 -17.77
C SER A 73 32.14 -19.67 -18.65
N LYS A 74 31.78 -20.38 -19.74
CA LYS A 74 30.68 -20.02 -20.63
C LYS A 74 29.30 -20.24 -20.01
N ASN A 75 29.14 -21.26 -19.17
CA ASN A 75 27.87 -21.58 -18.50
C ASN A 75 27.61 -20.62 -17.33
N THR A 76 28.65 -20.19 -16.62
CA THR A 76 28.52 -19.19 -15.53
C THR A 76 28.00 -17.85 -16.05
N LEU A 77 28.47 -17.41 -17.23
CA LEU A 77 27.95 -16.22 -17.88
C LEU A 77 26.47 -16.40 -18.26
N LEU A 78 26.10 -17.52 -18.88
CA LEU A 78 24.71 -17.83 -19.26
C LEU A 78 23.76 -17.87 -18.06
N PHE A 79 24.16 -18.49 -16.94
CA PHE A 79 23.34 -18.50 -15.72
C PHE A 79 23.19 -17.12 -15.10
N ALA A 80 24.24 -16.30 -15.11
CA ALA A 80 24.14 -14.91 -14.67
C ALA A 80 23.13 -14.12 -15.55
N THR A 81 23.17 -14.29 -16.87
CA THR A 81 22.19 -13.65 -17.78
C THR A 81 20.77 -14.20 -17.64
N MET A 82 20.61 -15.49 -17.34
CA MET A 82 19.29 -16.10 -17.07
C MET A 82 18.69 -15.64 -15.74
N VAL A 83 19.49 -15.47 -14.69
CA VAL A 83 19.04 -14.89 -13.41
C VAL A 83 18.57 -13.44 -13.59
N ILE A 84 19.27 -12.67 -14.43
CA ILE A 84 18.85 -11.32 -14.83
C ILE A 84 17.53 -11.34 -15.62
N GLY A 85 17.32 -12.35 -16.48
CA GLY A 85 16.10 -12.49 -17.28
C GLY A 85 14.88 -13.08 -16.54
N ALA A 86 15.08 -13.76 -15.41
CA ALA A 86 14.04 -14.60 -14.80
C ALA A 86 13.27 -13.97 -13.62
N LEU A 87 13.63 -12.79 -13.11
CA LEU A 87 13.12 -12.36 -11.80
C LEU A 87 12.54 -10.94 -11.75
N PRO A 88 11.46 -10.63 -12.46
CA PRO A 88 10.72 -9.42 -12.16
C PRO A 88 10.01 -9.59 -10.81
N ILE A 89 10.68 -9.19 -9.71
CA ILE A 89 10.06 -9.08 -8.39
C ILE A 89 9.24 -7.79 -8.38
N PHE A 90 7.92 -7.94 -8.29
CA PHE A 90 7.01 -6.83 -8.11
C PHE A 90 6.51 -6.78 -6.67
N ALA A 91 6.56 -5.61 -6.06
CA ALA A 91 5.86 -5.35 -4.81
C ALA A 91 4.49 -4.74 -5.13
N GLY A 92 3.41 -5.37 -4.65
CA GLY A 92 2.06 -4.83 -4.74
C GLY A 92 1.70 -4.07 -3.47
N VAL A 93 1.34 -2.79 -3.61
CA VAL A 93 0.74 -1.99 -2.52
C VAL A 93 -0.75 -1.86 -2.83
N ASN A 94 -1.61 -2.27 -1.90
CA ASN A 94 -3.06 -2.31 -2.12
C ASN A 94 -3.80 -1.43 -1.12
N TYR A 95 -4.51 -0.42 -1.62
CA TYR A 95 -5.41 0.42 -0.85
C TYR A 95 -6.87 0.09 -1.19
N SER A 96 -7.61 -0.38 -0.18
CA SER A 96 -9.03 -0.70 -0.30
C SER A 96 -9.78 -0.17 0.91
N THR A 97 -10.61 0.86 0.72
CA THR A 97 -11.47 1.38 1.79
C THR A 97 -12.79 1.90 1.24
N VAL A 98 -13.78 2.07 2.12
CA VAL A 98 -15.09 2.65 1.81
C VAL A 98 -15.39 3.74 2.83
N THR A 99 -15.99 4.83 2.37
CA THR A 99 -16.44 5.92 3.24
C THR A 99 -17.84 6.38 2.88
N PHE A 100 -18.65 6.66 3.88
CA PHE A 100 -19.94 7.34 3.75
C PHE A 100 -19.97 8.68 4.49
N THR A 101 -18.93 8.97 5.26
CA THR A 101 -18.86 10.12 6.17
C THR A 101 -17.88 11.19 5.72
N LYS A 102 -16.90 10.83 4.88
CA LYS A 102 -15.85 11.73 4.40
C LYS A 102 -16.00 12.02 2.91
N SER A 103 -15.30 13.06 2.45
CA SER A 103 -15.30 13.43 1.03
C SER A 103 -14.31 12.60 0.23
N LYS A 104 -14.46 12.63 -1.10
CA LYS A 104 -13.57 12.00 -2.09
C LYS A 104 -12.07 12.27 -1.86
N LYS A 105 -11.74 13.46 -1.34
CA LYS A 105 -10.35 13.89 -1.10
C LYS A 105 -9.87 13.64 0.33
N SER A 106 -10.75 13.76 1.33
CA SER A 106 -10.31 13.70 2.73
C SER A 106 -10.13 12.30 3.27
N LYS A 107 -10.86 11.30 2.73
CA LYS A 107 -10.71 9.90 3.17
C LYS A 107 -9.31 9.34 2.86
N PRO A 108 -8.79 9.43 1.62
CA PRO A 108 -7.45 8.93 1.30
C PRO A 108 -6.37 9.60 2.13
N VAL A 109 -6.42 10.92 2.32
CA VAL A 109 -5.43 11.64 3.13
C VAL A 109 -5.45 11.16 4.59
N PHE A 110 -6.63 10.98 5.18
CA PHE A 110 -6.73 10.49 6.56
C PHE A 110 -6.20 9.06 6.71
N SER A 111 -6.62 8.13 5.85
CA SER A 111 -6.13 6.75 5.91
C SER A 111 -4.62 6.68 5.62
N GLY A 112 -4.12 7.46 4.66
CA GLY A 112 -2.69 7.51 4.35
C GLY A 112 -1.84 8.10 5.48
N LEU A 113 -2.34 9.12 6.21
CA LEU A 113 -1.67 9.64 7.41
C LEU A 113 -1.61 8.60 8.54
N LEU A 114 -2.67 7.82 8.75
CA LEU A 114 -2.65 6.72 9.72
C LEU A 114 -1.60 5.65 9.35
N ILE A 115 -1.54 5.26 8.08
CA ILE A 115 -0.56 4.28 7.58
C ILE A 115 0.88 4.81 7.70
N LEU A 116 1.09 6.09 7.38
CA LEU A 116 2.39 6.74 7.53
C LEU A 116 2.81 6.78 9.01
N GLY A 117 1.90 7.18 9.91
CA GLY A 117 2.14 7.19 11.35
C GLY A 117 2.50 5.80 11.89
N TYR A 118 1.79 4.76 11.46
CA TYR A 118 2.13 3.37 11.77
C TYR A 118 3.55 3.00 11.30
N GLY A 119 3.92 3.39 10.08
CA GLY A 119 5.26 3.17 9.55
C GLY A 119 6.37 3.84 10.37
N ILE A 120 6.16 5.07 10.84
CA ILE A 120 7.11 5.78 11.71
C ILE A 120 7.26 5.05 13.04
N VAL A 121 6.15 4.63 13.65
CA VAL A 121 6.16 3.88 14.91
C VAL A 121 6.98 2.59 14.76
N LEU A 122 6.77 1.81 13.69
CA LEU A 122 7.55 0.60 13.45
C LEU A 122 9.07 0.86 13.30
N ILE A 123 9.47 1.95 12.63
CA ILE A 123 10.88 2.31 12.53
C ILE A 123 11.47 2.59 13.92
N LEU A 124 10.75 3.33 14.75
CA LEU A 124 11.17 3.58 16.12
C LEU A 124 11.28 2.28 16.93
N LEU A 125 10.31 1.37 16.81
CA LEU A 125 10.39 0.06 17.46
C LEU A 125 11.59 -0.76 16.97
N SER A 126 11.93 -0.67 15.67
CA SER A 126 13.07 -1.39 15.11
C SER A 126 14.40 -0.99 15.75
N PHE A 127 14.59 0.29 16.09
CA PHE A 127 15.81 0.74 16.78
C PHE A 127 15.91 0.21 18.22
N LEU A 128 14.77 -0.08 18.85
CA LEU A 128 14.73 -0.59 20.22
C LEU A 128 15.00 -2.10 20.30
N GLY A 129 14.76 -2.86 19.22
CA GLY A 129 14.92 -4.32 19.18
C GLY A 129 16.35 -4.81 19.45
N ASP A 130 17.37 -4.02 19.06
CA ASP A 130 18.78 -4.42 19.19
C ASP A 130 19.29 -4.52 20.64
N ILE A 131 18.50 -4.10 21.63
CA ILE A 131 18.93 -4.03 23.04
C ILE A 131 18.73 -5.36 23.77
N ASN A 132 17.63 -6.10 23.53
CA ASN A 132 17.33 -7.33 24.28
C ASN A 132 16.43 -8.30 23.49
N LYS A 133 16.78 -9.60 23.50
CA LYS A 133 16.02 -10.66 22.81
C LYS A 133 14.58 -10.82 23.31
N VAL A 134 14.32 -10.49 24.58
CA VAL A 134 12.96 -10.48 25.13
C VAL A 134 12.11 -9.38 24.49
N LEU A 135 12.72 -8.23 24.19
CA LEU A 135 12.04 -7.09 23.58
C LEU A 135 11.67 -7.36 22.12
N ASP A 136 12.52 -8.08 21.38
CA ASP A 136 12.21 -8.55 20.02
C ASP A 136 10.91 -9.37 19.97
N VAL A 137 10.70 -10.28 20.94
CA VAL A 137 9.49 -11.10 21.02
C VAL A 137 8.25 -10.23 21.28
N ILE A 138 8.38 -9.21 22.13
CA ILE A 138 7.29 -8.27 22.40
C ILE A 138 6.96 -7.46 21.13
N ILE A 139 7.98 -6.96 20.42
CA ILE A 139 7.82 -6.20 19.17
C ILE A 139 7.12 -7.05 18.10
N LEU A 140 7.46 -8.33 18.00
CA LEU A 140 6.86 -9.27 17.06
C LEU A 140 5.35 -9.43 17.25
N ILE A 141 4.87 -9.42 18.50
CA ILE A 141 3.43 -9.47 18.81
C ILE A 141 2.79 -8.08 18.65
N LEU A 142 3.52 -7.02 18.99
CA LEU A 142 3.04 -5.66 18.95
C LEU A 142 2.82 -5.14 17.52
N MET A 143 3.63 -5.58 16.56
CA MET A 143 3.52 -5.20 15.15
C MET A 143 2.13 -5.47 14.54
N PRO A 144 1.57 -6.70 14.58
CA PRO A 144 0.21 -6.97 14.09
C PRO A 144 -0.87 -6.30 14.96
N ALA A 145 -0.65 -6.18 16.27
CA ALA A 145 -1.58 -5.48 17.16
C ALA A 145 -1.74 -4.00 16.80
N LEU A 146 -0.63 -3.30 16.56
CA LEU A 146 -0.62 -1.91 16.09
C LEU A 146 -1.24 -1.77 14.70
N HIS A 147 -1.04 -2.76 13.81
CA HIS A 147 -1.68 -2.77 12.49
C HIS A 147 -3.21 -2.85 12.60
N GLU A 148 -3.74 -3.76 13.42
CA GLU A 148 -5.19 -3.85 13.62
C GLU A 148 -5.74 -2.62 14.36
N TYR A 149 -4.96 -2.06 15.30
CA TYR A 149 -5.34 -0.83 15.99
C TYR A 149 -5.47 0.37 15.03
N MET A 150 -4.56 0.50 14.07
CA MET A 150 -4.65 1.50 13.01
C MET A 150 -5.94 1.35 12.19
N LEU A 151 -6.26 0.12 11.76
CA LEU A 151 -7.50 -0.17 11.02
C LEU A 151 -8.75 0.11 11.88
N TYR A 152 -8.67 -0.19 13.17
CA TYR A 152 -9.72 0.09 14.14
C TYR A 152 -9.99 1.60 14.24
N ILE A 153 -8.95 2.44 14.30
CA ILE A 153 -9.11 3.91 14.30
C ILE A 153 -9.81 4.39 13.02
N ASP A 154 -9.42 3.89 11.85
CA ASP A 154 -10.06 4.28 10.59
C ASP A 154 -11.55 3.90 10.57
N ARG A 155 -11.88 2.68 11.02
CA ARG A 155 -13.27 2.20 11.16
C ARG A 155 -14.06 3.00 12.20
N LEU A 156 -13.46 3.35 13.32
CA LEU A 156 -14.09 4.19 14.34
C LEU A 156 -14.41 5.59 13.82
N SER A 157 -13.50 6.17 13.03
CA SER A 157 -13.72 7.47 12.39
C SER A 157 -14.94 7.44 11.46
N GLU A 158 -15.14 6.36 10.72
CA GLU A 158 -16.34 6.17 9.89
C GLU A 158 -17.60 5.92 10.72
N LYS A 159 -17.52 5.15 11.81
CA LYS A 159 -18.70 4.86 12.65
C LYS A 159 -19.22 6.10 13.38
N LYS A 160 -18.33 6.96 13.87
CA LYS A 160 -18.67 8.20 14.58
C LYS A 160 -18.97 9.37 13.64
N GLY A 161 -18.55 9.28 12.39
CA GLY A 161 -18.76 10.32 11.39
C GLY A 161 -20.25 10.49 11.05
N LYS A 162 -20.66 11.74 10.83
CA LYS A 162 -21.98 12.02 10.24
C LYS A 162 -21.95 11.69 8.75
N ILE A 163 -23.00 11.07 8.25
CA ILE A 163 -23.13 10.73 6.83
C ILE A 163 -23.21 12.03 6.03
N LYS A 164 -22.35 12.17 5.02
CA LYS A 164 -22.19 13.45 4.30
C LYS A 164 -23.18 13.61 3.15
N TYR A 165 -23.51 12.52 2.46
CA TYR A 165 -24.40 12.52 1.30
C TYR A 165 -25.64 11.71 1.65
N VAL A 166 -26.78 12.38 1.80
CA VAL A 166 -28.07 11.77 2.16
C VAL A 166 -29.12 12.31 1.22
N SER A 167 -29.90 11.42 0.61
CA SER A 167 -31.09 11.76 -0.16
C SER A 167 -32.33 11.29 0.61
N ASN A 168 -33.32 12.18 0.74
CA ASN A 168 -34.59 11.95 1.41
C ASN A 168 -35.76 12.27 0.46
N GLU A 169 -37.00 12.13 0.94
CA GLU A 169 -38.19 12.45 0.15
C GLU A 169 -38.29 13.95 -0.19
N GLU A 170 -37.53 14.80 0.49
CA GLU A 170 -37.47 16.26 0.24
C GLU A 170 -36.48 16.63 -0.88
N GLY A 171 -35.55 15.74 -1.25
CA GLY A 171 -34.58 16.04 -2.29
C GLY A 171 -33.47 15.00 -2.51
N VAL A 172 -32.85 15.09 -3.69
CA VAL A 172 -31.74 14.23 -4.12
C VAL A 172 -30.41 14.96 -3.93
N CYS A 173 -29.47 14.35 -3.21
CA CYS A 173 -28.12 14.88 -3.03
C CYS A 173 -27.19 14.40 -4.17
N VAL A 174 -26.56 15.33 -4.87
CA VAL A 174 -25.55 15.01 -5.91
C VAL A 174 -24.26 14.52 -5.25
N LEU A 175 -23.85 13.30 -5.59
CA LEU A 175 -22.69 12.64 -4.97
C LEU A 175 -21.37 13.00 -5.67
N ASP A 176 -21.31 12.84 -7.00
CA ASP A 176 -20.15 13.18 -7.82
C ASP A 176 -20.61 13.57 -9.23
N VAL A 177 -19.81 14.37 -9.92
CA VAL A 177 -20.11 14.84 -11.28
C VAL A 177 -19.01 14.37 -12.22
N ALA A 178 -19.40 13.80 -13.37
CA ALA A 178 -18.44 13.35 -14.37
C ALA A 178 -17.60 14.50 -14.91
N SER A 179 -16.33 14.22 -15.25
CA SER A 179 -15.36 15.25 -15.57
C SER A 179 -15.65 16.03 -16.86
N ASP A 180 -16.52 15.50 -17.74
CA ASP A 180 -16.90 16.07 -19.03
C ASP A 180 -18.43 16.20 -19.19
N SER A 181 -19.20 16.29 -18.10
CA SER A 181 -20.64 16.48 -18.19
C SER A 181 -21.04 17.95 -18.16
N ILE A 182 -22.21 18.27 -18.75
CA ILE A 182 -22.84 19.59 -18.70
C ILE A 182 -22.97 20.07 -17.25
N ALA A 183 -23.29 19.15 -16.33
CA ALA A 183 -23.43 19.46 -14.91
C ALA A 183 -22.15 20.07 -14.31
N LYS A 184 -20.94 19.65 -14.72
CA LYS A 184 -19.69 20.24 -14.22
C LYS A 184 -19.46 21.66 -14.74
N GLY A 185 -19.98 21.98 -15.92
CA GLY A 185 -19.94 23.33 -16.49
C GLY A 185 -20.89 24.31 -15.79
N MET A 186 -21.89 23.80 -15.07
CA MET A 186 -22.88 24.61 -14.36
C MET A 186 -22.47 24.97 -12.91
N GLY A 187 -21.37 24.41 -12.40
CA GLY A 187 -20.87 24.61 -11.03
C GLY A 187 -21.15 23.43 -10.11
#